data_AF-A8X0H1-F1
#
_entry.id   AF-A8X0H1-F1
#
_cell.length_a   1.000
_cell.length_b   1.000
_cell.length_c   1.000
_cell.angle_alpha   90.00
_cell.angle_beta   90.00
_cell.angle_gamma   90.00
#
_symmetry.space_group_name_H-M   'P 1'
#
loop_
_entity.id
_entity.type
_entity.pdbx_description
1 polymer ?
#
loop_
_entity_poly.entity_id
_entity_poly.type
_entity_poly.pdbx_seq_one_letter_code
_entity_poly.pdbx_strand_id
1 'polypeptide(L)'
;MWNKFDIETMIEPGCVKRTPKHSRWCDYETKGDEYKLAIFGNSYTKNHHKMFVQECKNRAYNITMDSERGCEPLAATPSDHPCVKKLSEFVEFIESAKPDYAFIFTRFFAVADPFKDKDNQDMEHDRTYIEMKSQLNKFLPNIKKKLYILDSFPRANAGYISHVASDLKNEKSIEEISKSLLRPDGYERGRLRHAALVKECGEKCELIDYLPLLWNNATSTYQYFDKRGFSYFTSPNHLSAHGIELVRPIYTKICASLK
;
A
#
# COMPACT_ATOMS: atom_id res chain seq x y z
N MET A 1 -19.05 -0.52 15.91
CA MET A 1 -18.20 0.07 14.85
C MET A 1 -18.46 -0.72 13.57
N TRP A 2 -19.19 -0.12 12.62
CA TRP A 2 -19.72 -0.77 11.42
C TRP A 2 -18.65 -1.34 10.48
N ASN A 3 -17.45 -0.76 10.47
CA ASN A 3 -16.34 -1.11 9.59
C ASN A 3 -15.31 -2.10 10.21
N LYS A 4 -15.59 -2.65 11.40
CA LYS A 4 -14.64 -3.50 12.15
C LYS A 4 -14.37 -4.83 11.43
N PHE A 5 -15.36 -5.35 10.71
CA PHE A 5 -15.31 -6.66 10.06
C PHE A 5 -14.94 -6.58 8.57
N ASP A 6 -14.78 -5.38 8.01
CA ASP A 6 -14.47 -5.19 6.58
C ASP A 6 -13.23 -6.02 6.20
N ILE A 7 -12.17 -6.00 7.00
CA ILE A 7 -10.93 -6.74 6.72
C ILE A 7 -11.17 -8.24 6.61
N GLU A 8 -12.04 -8.81 7.44
CA GLU A 8 -12.37 -10.25 7.42
C GLU A 8 -13.13 -10.61 6.14
N THR A 9 -14.02 -9.73 5.67
CA THR A 9 -14.78 -9.93 4.41
C THR A 9 -13.95 -9.69 3.15
N MET A 10 -12.79 -9.04 3.29
CA MET A 10 -11.85 -8.73 2.21
C MET A 10 -10.76 -9.79 2.04
N ILE A 11 -10.89 -10.95 2.71
CA ILE A 11 -10.00 -12.08 2.49
C ILE A 11 -10.45 -12.88 1.27
N GLU A 12 -9.52 -13.15 0.35
CA GLU A 12 -9.74 -14.05 -0.78
C GLU A 12 -9.49 -15.51 -0.34
N PRO A 13 -10.44 -16.42 -0.56
CA PRO A 13 -10.22 -17.84 -0.29
C PRO A 13 -9.22 -18.44 -1.28
N GLY A 14 -8.69 -19.63 -0.96
CA GLY A 14 -7.82 -20.37 -1.88
C GLY A 14 -6.31 -20.11 -1.75
N CYS A 15 -5.90 -19.38 -0.71
CA CYS A 15 -4.49 -19.22 -0.32
C CYS A 15 -3.88 -20.57 0.07
N VAL A 16 -2.99 -21.11 -0.77
CA VAL A 16 -2.26 -22.36 -0.53
C VAL A 16 -0.92 -22.03 0.11
N LYS A 17 -0.64 -22.61 1.29
CA LYS A 17 0.62 -22.38 2.01
C LYS A 17 1.81 -22.81 1.15
N ARG A 18 2.71 -21.87 0.86
CA ARG A 18 3.82 -22.06 -0.08
C ARG A 18 4.97 -22.90 0.49
N THR A 19 5.21 -22.81 1.80
CA THR A 19 6.30 -23.53 2.46
C THR A 19 5.94 -23.82 3.91
N PRO A 20 6.30 -24.99 4.48
CA PRO A 20 6.09 -25.25 5.90
C PRO A 20 6.83 -24.28 6.81
N LYS A 21 7.96 -23.72 6.34
CA LYS A 21 8.87 -22.85 7.10
C LYS A 21 8.34 -21.43 7.32
N HIS A 22 7.35 -20.99 6.54
CA HIS A 22 6.78 -19.66 6.66
C HIS A 22 5.25 -19.73 6.74
N SER A 23 4.66 -19.09 7.74
CA SER A 23 3.22 -19.17 8.00
C SER A 23 2.38 -18.22 7.14
N ARG A 24 3.01 -17.20 6.53
CA ARG A 24 2.29 -16.13 5.82
C ARG A 24 2.45 -16.16 4.31
N TRP A 25 3.44 -16.90 3.79
CA TRP A 25 3.62 -17.03 2.36
C TRP A 25 2.58 -17.97 1.80
N CYS A 26 1.81 -17.48 0.84
CA CYS A 26 0.87 -18.32 0.13
C CYS A 26 0.74 -17.95 -1.32
N ASP A 27 0.23 -18.92 -2.06
CA ASP A 27 0.02 -18.87 -3.49
C ASP A 27 -1.47 -19.02 -3.79
N TYR A 28 -1.94 -18.26 -4.77
CA TYR A 28 -3.25 -18.42 -5.38
C TYR A 28 -3.02 -18.93 -6.79
N GLU A 29 -3.49 -20.15 -7.05
CA GLU A 29 -3.54 -20.71 -8.40
C GLU A 29 -4.73 -20.10 -9.13
N THR A 30 -4.48 -19.50 -10.28
CA THR A 30 -5.48 -18.75 -11.05
C THR A 30 -5.66 -19.36 -12.44
N LYS A 31 -6.69 -18.90 -13.17
CA LYS A 31 -7.05 -19.49 -14.47
C LYS A 31 -6.30 -18.90 -15.66
N GLY A 32 -5.60 -17.78 -15.48
CA GLY A 32 -4.72 -17.22 -16.50
C GLY A 32 -3.46 -18.06 -16.68
N ASP A 33 -2.69 -17.77 -17.74
CA ASP A 33 -1.51 -18.52 -18.12
C ASP A 33 -0.28 -17.63 -18.43
N GLU A 34 -0.41 -16.30 -18.31
CA GLU A 34 0.62 -15.39 -18.82
C GLU A 34 1.72 -15.04 -17.81
N TYR A 35 1.37 -14.66 -16.57
CA TYR A 35 2.33 -14.08 -15.62
C TYR A 35 2.30 -14.71 -14.22
N LYS A 36 3.45 -14.68 -13.56
CA LYS A 36 3.54 -14.81 -12.10
C LYS A 36 3.59 -13.43 -11.46
N LEU A 37 2.65 -13.16 -10.57
CA LEU A 37 2.56 -11.89 -9.86
C LEU A 37 2.93 -12.09 -8.39
N ALA A 38 3.62 -11.13 -7.79
CA ALA A 38 3.86 -11.10 -6.35
C ALA A 38 3.26 -9.85 -5.71
N ILE A 39 2.53 -10.01 -4.61
CA ILE A 39 2.07 -8.89 -3.78
C ILE A 39 2.69 -9.01 -2.38
N PHE A 40 3.30 -7.96 -1.89
CA PHE A 40 3.99 -7.99 -0.60
C PHE A 40 4.00 -6.64 0.07
N GLY A 41 4.20 -6.63 1.39
CA GLY A 41 4.10 -5.41 2.17
C GLY A 41 3.49 -5.67 3.53
N ASN A 42 2.71 -4.70 4.00
CA ASN A 42 2.15 -4.79 5.33
C ASN A 42 0.71 -5.26 5.34
N SER A 43 -0.04 -4.90 6.38
CA SER A 43 -1.47 -5.15 6.48
C SER A 43 -2.28 -4.63 5.28
N TYR A 44 -1.72 -3.71 4.49
CA TYR A 44 -2.32 -3.25 3.24
C TYR A 44 -2.33 -4.33 2.16
N THR A 45 -1.34 -5.21 2.11
CA THR A 45 -1.38 -6.37 1.21
C THR A 45 -2.60 -7.25 1.50
N LYS A 46 -2.89 -7.53 2.78
CA LYS A 46 -4.11 -8.25 3.17
C LYS A 46 -5.39 -7.50 2.84
N ASN A 47 -5.39 -6.18 3.00
CA ASN A 47 -6.54 -5.34 2.68
C ASN A 47 -6.84 -5.31 1.17
N HIS A 48 -5.82 -5.36 0.32
CA HIS A 48 -5.96 -5.21 -1.13
C HIS A 48 -6.02 -6.53 -1.90
N HIS A 49 -5.54 -7.64 -1.32
CA HIS A 49 -5.31 -8.87 -2.09
C HIS A 49 -6.55 -9.38 -2.82
N LYS A 50 -7.75 -9.19 -2.25
CA LYS A 50 -8.96 -9.78 -2.82
C LYS A 50 -9.32 -9.10 -4.12
N MET A 51 -9.34 -7.78 -4.10
CA MET A 51 -9.52 -6.98 -5.30
C MET A 51 -8.37 -7.25 -6.28
N PHE A 52 -7.12 -7.31 -5.82
CA PHE A 52 -6.00 -7.61 -6.72
C PHE A 52 -6.14 -8.97 -7.42
N VAL A 53 -6.45 -10.05 -6.69
CA VAL A 53 -6.69 -11.37 -7.29
C VAL A 53 -7.86 -11.31 -8.26
N GLN A 54 -8.96 -10.65 -7.90
CA GLN A 54 -10.13 -10.52 -8.79
C GLN A 54 -9.81 -9.83 -10.11
N GLU A 55 -9.04 -8.74 -10.08
CA GLU A 55 -8.68 -7.97 -11.28
C GLU A 55 -7.61 -8.67 -12.14
N CYS A 56 -6.70 -9.43 -11.51
CA CYS A 56 -5.50 -9.93 -12.18
C CYS A 56 -5.54 -11.44 -12.48
N LYS A 57 -6.46 -12.23 -11.90
CA LYS A 57 -6.53 -13.70 -12.06
C LYS A 57 -6.64 -14.21 -13.49
N ASN A 58 -7.15 -13.41 -14.42
CA ASN A 58 -7.27 -13.81 -15.82
C ASN A 58 -5.96 -13.67 -16.59
N ARG A 59 -4.99 -12.92 -16.05
CA ARG A 59 -3.66 -12.69 -16.64
C ARG A 59 -2.55 -13.43 -15.88
N ALA A 60 -2.84 -13.91 -14.68
CA ALA A 60 -1.86 -14.61 -13.86
C ALA A 60 -2.12 -16.12 -13.91
N TYR A 61 -1.06 -16.93 -13.95
CA TYR A 61 -1.15 -18.35 -13.58
C TYR A 61 -0.95 -18.55 -12.08
N ASN A 62 -0.18 -17.66 -11.46
CA ASN A 62 0.10 -17.70 -10.04
C ASN A 62 0.19 -16.28 -9.47
N ILE A 63 -0.45 -16.07 -8.32
CA ILE A 63 -0.30 -14.87 -7.50
C ILE A 63 0.25 -15.29 -6.14
N THR A 64 1.49 -14.91 -5.86
CA THR A 64 2.13 -15.21 -4.56
C THR A 64 2.08 -13.99 -3.66
N MET A 65 1.94 -14.22 -2.35
CA MET A 65 1.70 -13.16 -1.38
C MET A 65 2.53 -13.31 -0.10
N ASP A 66 3.01 -12.18 0.41
CA ASP A 66 3.47 -12.02 1.80
C ASP A 66 2.86 -10.76 2.45
N SER A 67 2.59 -10.81 3.75
CA SER A 67 2.05 -9.66 4.48
C SER A 67 2.48 -9.67 5.93
N GLU A 68 3.30 -8.69 6.28
CA GLU A 68 3.82 -8.51 7.64
C GLU A 68 3.17 -7.32 8.33
N ARG A 69 2.57 -7.52 9.51
CA ARG A 69 1.79 -6.45 10.14
C ARG A 69 2.72 -5.33 10.61
N GLY A 70 2.54 -4.13 10.06
CA GLY A 70 3.24 -2.92 10.49
C GLY A 70 4.64 -2.72 9.88
N CYS A 71 5.23 -3.74 9.27
CA CYS A 71 6.56 -3.65 8.69
C CYS A 71 6.53 -3.38 7.19
N GLU A 72 7.40 -2.50 6.70
CA GLU A 72 7.47 -2.12 5.30
C GLU A 72 8.64 -2.83 4.60
N PRO A 73 8.51 -3.22 3.31
CA PRO A 73 9.59 -3.92 2.61
C PRO A 73 10.80 -3.04 2.29
N LEU A 74 10.61 -1.73 2.18
CA LEU A 74 11.67 -0.83 1.74
C LEU A 74 12.49 -0.27 2.90
N ALA A 75 11.90 -0.07 4.08
CA ALA A 75 12.63 0.48 5.23
C ALA A 75 11.97 0.08 6.55
N ALA A 76 12.75 0.18 7.62
CA ALA A 76 12.24 0.04 8.98
C ALA A 76 12.77 1.18 9.86
N THR A 77 11.99 1.58 10.86
CA THR A 77 12.48 2.51 11.87
C THR A 77 13.52 1.76 12.72
N PRO A 78 14.70 2.33 13.02
CA PRO A 78 15.80 1.61 13.66
C PRO A 78 15.46 1.00 15.02
N SER A 79 14.56 1.64 15.76
CA SER A 79 14.09 1.17 17.07
C SER A 79 13.06 0.03 16.97
N ASP A 80 12.48 -0.21 15.79
CA ASP A 80 11.58 -1.33 15.54
C ASP A 80 12.39 -2.58 15.12
N HIS A 81 13.11 -3.14 16.08
CA HIS A 81 13.96 -4.32 15.86
C HIS A 81 13.22 -5.51 15.20
N PRO A 82 11.94 -5.80 15.54
CA PRO A 82 11.15 -6.77 14.79
C PRO A 82 11.07 -6.45 13.30
N CYS A 83 10.70 -5.23 12.91
CA CYS A 83 10.59 -4.88 11.49
C CYS A 83 11.95 -4.80 10.77
N VAL A 84 13.03 -4.40 11.45
CA VAL A 84 14.38 -4.46 10.88
C VAL A 84 14.74 -5.90 10.47
N LYS A 85 14.40 -6.90 11.29
CA LYS A 85 14.62 -8.32 10.96
C LYS A 85 13.76 -8.79 9.77
N LYS A 86 12.58 -8.19 9.57
CA LYS A 86 11.66 -8.56 8.49
C LYS A 86 12.11 -8.09 7.11
N LEU A 87 13.01 -7.12 7.02
CA LEU A 87 13.56 -6.67 5.75
C LEU A 87 14.20 -7.82 4.95
N SER A 88 14.97 -8.70 5.59
CA SER A 88 15.56 -9.86 4.89
C SER A 88 14.50 -10.88 4.45
N GLU A 89 13.45 -11.09 5.24
CA GLU A 89 12.36 -12.03 4.88
C GLU A 89 11.61 -11.57 3.61
N PHE A 90 11.42 -10.26 3.42
CA PHE A 90 10.84 -9.75 2.16
C PHE A 90 11.75 -10.02 0.95
N VAL A 91 13.08 -9.94 1.13
CA VAL A 91 14.03 -10.27 0.07
C VAL A 91 13.95 -11.76 -0.27
N GLU A 92 13.98 -12.62 0.75
CA GLU A 92 13.83 -14.07 0.58
C GLU A 92 12.51 -14.44 -0.11
N PHE A 93 11.42 -13.73 0.20
CA PHE A 93 10.13 -13.93 -0.45
C PHE A 93 10.21 -13.69 -1.96
N ILE A 94 10.76 -12.54 -2.37
CA ILE A 94 10.90 -12.16 -3.78
C ILE A 94 11.91 -13.05 -4.50
N GLU A 95 13.06 -13.33 -3.89
CA GLU A 95 14.11 -14.20 -4.45
C GLU A 95 13.59 -15.61 -4.71
N SER A 96 12.82 -16.16 -3.78
CA SER A 96 12.24 -17.47 -3.95
C SER A 96 11.06 -17.45 -4.95
N ALA A 97 10.30 -16.36 -5.00
CA ALA A 97 9.11 -16.24 -5.85
C ALA A 97 9.48 -16.08 -7.33
N LYS A 98 10.51 -15.28 -7.63
CA LYS A 98 10.92 -14.90 -8.99
C LYS A 98 9.75 -14.46 -9.90
N PRO A 99 8.95 -13.46 -9.49
CA PRO A 99 7.78 -13.06 -10.24
C PRO A 99 8.12 -12.33 -11.55
N ASP A 100 7.19 -12.33 -12.50
CA ASP A 100 7.25 -11.44 -13.66
C ASP A 100 7.04 -9.99 -13.22
N TYR A 101 6.05 -9.75 -12.36
CA TYR A 101 5.73 -8.45 -11.78
C TYR A 101 5.55 -8.55 -10.27
N ALA A 102 5.98 -7.52 -9.54
CA ALA A 102 5.77 -7.44 -8.11
C ALA A 102 5.09 -6.12 -7.71
N PHE A 103 4.40 -6.13 -6.58
CA PHE A 103 3.62 -5.01 -6.07
C PHE A 103 3.85 -4.84 -4.57
N ILE A 104 4.32 -3.67 -4.16
CA ILE A 104 4.45 -3.29 -2.75
C ILE A 104 3.17 -2.58 -2.30
N PHE A 105 2.42 -3.22 -1.41
CA PHE A 105 1.22 -2.65 -0.79
C PHE A 105 1.49 -2.32 0.69
N THR A 106 1.81 -1.06 0.95
CA THR A 106 2.14 -0.57 2.28
C THR A 106 1.38 0.68 2.64
N ARG A 107 0.79 0.69 3.84
CA ARG A 107 0.63 1.96 4.56
C ARG A 107 1.98 2.40 5.09
N PHE A 108 2.31 3.67 4.90
CA PHE A 108 3.62 4.16 5.32
C PHE A 108 3.81 4.17 6.85
N PHE A 109 5.04 3.90 7.28
CA PHE A 109 5.53 4.11 8.64
C PHE A 109 6.93 4.73 8.61
N ALA A 110 7.98 3.91 8.56
CA ALA A 110 9.38 4.29 8.48
C ALA A 110 9.69 5.15 7.25
N VAL A 111 9.03 4.91 6.12
CA VAL A 111 9.22 5.75 4.93
C VAL A 111 8.74 7.20 5.13
N ALA A 112 7.98 7.49 6.18
CA ALA A 112 7.62 8.85 6.59
C ALA A 112 8.42 9.36 7.79
N ASP A 113 9.48 8.66 8.23
CA ASP A 113 10.35 9.13 9.31
C ASP A 113 10.88 10.54 8.99
N PRO A 114 11.03 11.42 10.00
CA PRO A 114 11.56 12.76 9.77
C PRO A 114 12.97 12.70 9.16
N PHE A 115 13.29 13.66 8.31
CA PHE A 115 14.67 13.92 7.93
C PHE A 115 15.46 14.36 9.17
N LYS A 116 16.77 14.08 9.19
CA LYS A 116 17.66 14.48 10.29
C LYS A 116 17.68 16.01 10.45
N ASP A 117 17.76 16.71 9.33
CA ASP A 117 17.58 18.15 9.23
C ASP A 117 16.18 18.43 8.67
N LYS A 118 15.41 19.29 9.33
CA LYS A 118 14.05 19.63 8.90
C LYS A 118 14.05 20.68 7.80
N ASP A 119 15.08 21.51 7.74
CA ASP A 119 15.20 22.63 6.81
C ASP A 119 15.94 22.21 5.53
N ASN A 120 16.62 21.06 5.56
CA ASN A 120 17.33 20.47 4.43
C ASN A 120 16.91 19.00 4.21
N GLN A 121 16.12 18.77 3.17
CA GLN A 121 15.68 17.44 2.74
C GLN A 121 16.74 16.76 1.87
N ASP A 122 17.92 16.55 2.46
CA ASP A 122 19.04 15.93 1.80
C ASP A 122 18.81 14.42 1.63
N MET A 123 18.47 14.03 0.40
CA MET A 123 18.25 12.63 0.03
C MET A 123 19.53 11.80 0.02
N GLU A 124 20.70 12.39 -0.23
CA GLU A 124 21.97 11.64 -0.33
C GLU A 124 22.38 11.05 1.01
N HIS A 125 22.09 11.76 2.10
CA HIS A 125 22.41 11.37 3.47
C HIS A 125 21.19 10.89 4.28
N ASP A 126 20.02 10.78 3.67
CA ASP A 126 18.82 10.28 4.33
C ASP A 126 18.91 8.77 4.56
N ARG A 127 19.08 8.38 5.84
CA ARG A 127 19.14 6.98 6.29
C ARG A 127 17.98 6.15 5.74
N THR A 128 16.75 6.67 5.80
CA THR A 128 15.57 5.92 5.36
C THR A 128 15.65 5.68 3.86
N TYR A 129 16.00 6.69 3.07
CA TYR A 129 16.17 6.52 1.62
C TYR A 129 17.30 5.56 1.25
N ILE A 130 18.44 5.63 1.93
CA ILE A 130 19.57 4.70 1.70
C ILE A 130 19.14 3.25 1.97
N GLU A 131 18.33 3.01 3.00
CA GLU A 131 17.76 1.69 3.28
C GLU A 131 16.76 1.25 2.20
N MET A 132 15.87 2.15 1.76
CA MET A 132 14.94 1.91 0.64
C MET A 132 15.67 1.50 -0.64
N LYS A 133 16.74 2.22 -0.98
CA LYS A 133 17.61 1.91 -2.11
C LYS A 133 18.30 0.55 -1.94
N SER A 134 18.80 0.24 -0.75
CA SER A 134 19.41 -1.06 -0.46
C SER A 134 18.42 -2.22 -0.64
N GLN A 135 17.18 -2.08 -0.17
CA GLN A 135 16.13 -3.10 -0.34
C GLN A 135 15.72 -3.24 -1.80
N LEU A 136 15.51 -2.11 -2.50
CA LEU A 136 15.19 -2.10 -3.92
C LEU A 136 16.23 -2.87 -4.75
N ASN A 137 17.52 -2.64 -4.50
CA ASN A 137 18.61 -3.32 -5.20
C ASN A 137 18.65 -4.84 -4.96
N LYS A 138 18.04 -5.32 -3.87
CA LYS A 138 17.90 -6.76 -3.60
C LYS A 138 16.65 -7.35 -4.27
N PHE A 139 15.58 -6.57 -4.40
CA PHE A 139 14.34 -7.02 -5.06
C PHE A 139 14.47 -7.09 -6.58
N LEU A 140 15.00 -6.03 -7.21
CA LEU A 140 14.95 -5.87 -8.67
C LEU A 140 15.59 -7.03 -9.48
N PRO A 141 16.75 -7.60 -9.08
CA PRO A 141 17.34 -8.72 -9.82
C PRO A 141 16.43 -9.97 -9.88
N ASN A 142 15.48 -10.08 -8.96
CA ASN A 142 14.56 -11.21 -8.83
C ASN A 142 13.19 -10.94 -9.47
N ILE A 143 12.96 -9.73 -10.01
CA ILE A 143 11.70 -9.34 -10.66
C ILE A 143 11.97 -9.17 -12.16
N LYS A 144 11.35 -10.04 -12.97
CA LYS A 144 11.69 -10.11 -14.39
C LYS A 144 11.33 -8.83 -15.16
N LYS A 145 10.14 -8.26 -14.91
CA LYS A 145 9.61 -7.13 -15.66
C LYS A 145 9.63 -5.84 -14.85
N LYS A 146 8.67 -5.64 -13.93
CA LYS A 146 8.47 -4.36 -13.25
C LYS A 146 7.99 -4.52 -11.80
N LEU A 147 8.42 -3.59 -10.94
CA LEU A 147 7.99 -3.43 -9.55
C LEU A 147 7.04 -2.22 -9.44
N TYR A 148 5.82 -2.45 -8.97
CA TYR A 148 4.87 -1.39 -8.65
C TYR A 148 4.94 -1.07 -7.15
N ILE A 149 4.93 0.20 -6.78
CA ILE A 149 5.03 0.66 -5.39
C ILE A 149 3.83 1.55 -5.07
N LEU A 150 3.03 1.17 -4.07
CA LEU A 150 1.97 2.04 -3.56
C LEU A 150 2.60 3.28 -2.91
N ASP A 151 2.32 4.45 -3.49
CA ASP A 151 2.88 5.70 -3.00
C ASP A 151 2.24 6.11 -1.66
N SER A 152 2.93 6.95 -0.91
CA SER A 152 2.44 7.49 0.35
C SER A 152 1.29 8.46 0.09
N PHE A 153 0.24 8.35 0.88
CA PHE A 153 -0.92 9.24 0.87
C PHE A 153 -1.43 9.43 2.30
N PRO A 154 -1.97 10.61 2.65
CA PRO A 154 -2.27 10.97 4.04
C PRO A 154 -3.22 9.99 4.71
N ARG A 155 -2.96 9.68 5.99
CA ARG A 155 -3.81 8.78 6.78
C ARG A 155 -5.02 9.55 7.31
N ALA A 156 -6.16 8.88 7.31
CA ALA A 156 -7.35 9.38 7.99
C ALA A 156 -7.16 9.41 9.52
N ASN A 157 -7.87 10.32 10.16
CA ASN A 157 -8.07 10.33 11.60
C ASN A 157 -9.05 9.23 12.00
N ALA A 158 -8.49 8.04 12.29
CA ALA A 158 -9.17 6.86 12.78
C ALA A 158 -10.29 7.13 13.81
N GLY A 159 -10.01 8.00 14.79
CA GLY A 159 -10.97 8.34 15.85
C GLY A 159 -12.15 9.16 15.32
N TYR A 160 -11.92 9.96 14.29
CA TYR A 160 -12.93 10.84 13.70
C TYR A 160 -13.81 10.16 12.65
N ILE A 161 -13.36 9.05 12.05
CA ILE A 161 -14.12 8.32 11.02
C ILE A 161 -15.56 8.01 11.46
N SER A 162 -15.77 7.68 12.75
CA SER A 162 -17.09 7.35 13.27
C SER A 162 -18.05 8.55 13.39
N HIS A 163 -17.54 9.78 13.35
CA HIS A 163 -18.32 11.02 13.48
C HIS A 163 -18.79 11.59 12.13
N VAL A 164 -18.28 11.09 11.00
CA VAL A 164 -18.59 11.62 9.66
C VAL A 164 -20.10 11.67 9.39
N ALA A 165 -20.80 10.56 9.61
CA ALA A 165 -22.23 10.47 9.34
C ALA A 165 -23.06 11.37 10.27
N SER A 166 -22.69 11.48 11.56
CA SER A 166 -23.38 12.36 12.50
C SER A 166 -23.15 13.83 12.18
N ASP A 167 -21.93 14.19 11.75
CA ASP A 167 -21.58 15.57 11.43
C ASP A 167 -22.26 16.06 10.16
N LEU A 168 -22.37 15.20 9.13
CA LEU A 168 -23.18 15.50 7.95
C LEU A 168 -24.67 15.68 8.30
N LYS A 169 -25.20 14.84 9.20
CA LYS A 169 -26.58 14.98 9.69
C LYS A 169 -26.81 16.29 10.45
N ASN A 170 -25.77 16.78 11.13
CA ASN A 170 -25.77 18.05 11.85
C ASN A 170 -25.34 19.24 10.96
N GLU A 171 -25.44 19.10 9.64
CA GLU A 171 -25.18 20.16 8.66
C GLU A 171 -23.76 20.74 8.67
N LYS A 172 -22.78 20.04 9.26
CA LYS A 172 -21.38 20.43 9.08
C LYS A 172 -20.98 20.30 7.62
N SER A 173 -20.20 21.25 7.14
CA SER A 173 -19.74 21.24 5.75
C SER A 173 -18.77 20.08 5.48
N ILE A 174 -18.72 19.63 4.23
CA ILE A 174 -17.77 18.61 3.79
C ILE A 174 -16.32 19.05 4.07
N GLU A 175 -16.02 20.34 3.89
CA GLU A 175 -14.69 20.91 4.13
C GLU A 175 -14.28 20.79 5.61
N GLU A 176 -15.15 21.14 6.55
CA GLU A 176 -14.88 21.04 7.99
C GLU A 176 -14.64 19.60 8.45
N ILE A 177 -15.46 18.66 7.95
CA ILE A 177 -15.32 17.24 8.23
C ILE A 177 -13.99 16.71 7.64
N SER A 178 -13.66 17.11 6.41
CA SER A 178 -12.43 16.68 5.73
C SER A 178 -11.18 17.18 6.44
N LYS A 179 -11.16 18.45 6.87
CA LYS A 179 -10.08 19.01 7.70
C LYS A 179 -9.90 18.23 9.01
N SER A 180 -11.00 17.81 9.65
CA SER A 180 -10.96 17.05 10.90
C SER A 180 -10.46 15.60 10.72
N LEU A 181 -10.64 15.04 9.53
CA LEU A 181 -10.13 13.72 9.17
C LEU A 181 -8.67 13.73 8.72
N LEU A 182 -8.15 14.85 8.21
CA LEU A 182 -6.79 14.94 7.72
C LEU A 182 -5.77 14.92 8.88
N ARG A 183 -4.80 14.01 8.82
CA ARG A 183 -3.68 13.97 9.76
C ARG A 183 -2.41 14.51 9.12
N PRO A 184 -1.68 15.45 9.76
CA PRO A 184 -0.35 15.84 9.34
C PRO A 184 0.65 14.77 9.78
N ASP A 185 0.72 13.69 9.01
CA ASP A 185 1.49 12.49 9.35
C ASP A 185 2.80 12.33 8.58
N GLY A 186 3.11 13.30 7.72
CA GLY A 186 4.37 13.36 6.98
C GLY A 186 4.43 12.43 5.78
N TYR A 187 3.29 12.05 5.22
CA TYR A 187 3.22 11.26 3.99
C TYR A 187 4.04 11.90 2.85
N GLU A 188 4.16 13.23 2.83
CA GLU A 188 4.93 13.98 1.85
C GLU A 188 6.40 13.57 1.84
N ARG A 189 6.98 13.25 3.01
CA ARG A 189 8.35 12.72 3.11
C ARG A 189 8.48 11.37 2.43
N GLY A 190 7.48 10.50 2.63
CA GLY A 190 7.41 9.21 1.94
C GLY A 190 7.31 9.37 0.42
N ARG A 191 6.52 10.35 -0.06
CA ARG A 191 6.43 10.65 -1.50
C ARG A 191 7.74 11.15 -2.09
N LEU A 192 8.45 12.03 -1.39
CA LEU A 192 9.78 12.49 -1.83
C LEU A 192 10.75 11.32 -2.00
N ARG A 193 10.78 10.41 -1.02
CA ARG A 193 11.62 9.21 -1.08
C ARG A 193 11.21 8.25 -2.19
N HIS A 194 9.92 7.99 -2.36
CA HIS A 194 9.43 7.16 -3.45
C HIS A 194 9.73 7.76 -4.83
N ALA A 195 9.55 9.08 -5.00
CA ALA A 195 9.87 9.78 -6.24
C ALA A 195 11.36 9.69 -6.58
N ALA A 196 12.24 9.86 -5.59
CA ALA A 196 13.68 9.66 -5.77
C ALA A 196 14.01 8.20 -6.12
N LEU A 197 13.35 7.24 -5.46
CA LEU A 197 13.59 5.82 -5.65
C LEU A 197 13.19 5.36 -7.06
N VAL A 198 12.04 5.78 -7.58
CA VAL A 198 11.60 5.41 -8.94
C VAL A 198 12.42 6.09 -10.03
N LYS A 199 12.97 7.28 -9.76
CA LYS A 199 13.94 7.91 -10.66
C LYS A 199 15.20 7.05 -10.81
N GLU A 200 15.62 6.37 -9.74
CA GLU A 200 16.80 5.51 -9.75
C GLU A 200 16.57 4.19 -10.52
N CYS A 201 15.44 3.50 -10.30
CA CYS A 201 15.16 2.27 -11.05
C CYS A 201 14.54 2.47 -12.43
N GLY A 202 14.17 3.70 -12.80
CA GLY A 202 13.65 4.04 -14.12
C GLY A 202 12.46 3.18 -14.52
N GLU A 203 12.46 2.63 -15.73
CA GLU A 203 11.36 1.84 -16.27
C GLU A 203 11.06 0.54 -15.50
N LYS A 204 11.97 0.09 -14.63
CA LYS A 204 11.76 -1.07 -13.77
C LYS A 204 10.80 -0.81 -12.62
N CYS A 205 10.49 0.44 -12.30
CA CYS A 205 9.55 0.78 -11.24
C CYS A 205 8.43 1.70 -11.70
N GLU A 206 7.29 1.61 -11.03
CA GLU A 206 6.15 2.50 -11.26
C GLU A 206 5.37 2.74 -9.97
N LEU A 207 4.96 3.99 -9.73
CA LEU A 207 4.15 4.34 -8.56
C LEU A 207 2.67 4.08 -8.82
N ILE A 208 1.99 3.54 -7.81
CA ILE A 208 0.54 3.48 -7.73
C ILE A 208 0.11 4.66 -6.85
N ASP A 209 -0.58 5.64 -7.44
CA ASP A 209 -0.95 6.87 -6.73
C ASP A 209 -2.45 6.95 -6.46
N TYR A 210 -2.80 7.08 -5.18
CA TYR A 210 -4.19 7.24 -4.72
C TYR A 210 -4.59 8.70 -4.49
N LEU A 211 -3.65 9.65 -4.41
CA LEU A 211 -3.98 11.04 -4.10
C LEU A 211 -5.02 11.65 -5.04
N PRO A 212 -4.94 11.44 -6.38
CA PRO A 212 -5.92 12.03 -7.29
C PRO A 212 -7.36 11.56 -7.02
N LEU A 213 -7.55 10.37 -6.47
CA LEU A 213 -8.88 9.83 -6.13
C LEU A 213 -9.43 10.39 -4.82
N LEU A 214 -8.56 10.88 -3.94
CA LEU A 214 -8.92 11.41 -2.62
C LEU A 214 -9.04 12.93 -2.62
N TRP A 215 -8.52 13.61 -3.64
CA TRP A 215 -8.55 15.07 -3.71
C TRP A 215 -9.92 15.59 -4.18
N ASN A 216 -10.50 16.51 -3.40
CA ASN A 216 -11.69 17.24 -3.80
C ASN A 216 -11.31 18.65 -4.28
N ASN A 217 -11.52 18.90 -5.58
CA ASN A 217 -11.24 20.19 -6.23
C ASN A 217 -12.13 21.34 -5.73
N ALA A 218 -13.37 21.06 -5.31
CA ALA A 218 -14.29 22.11 -4.85
C ALA A 218 -13.87 22.68 -3.49
N THR A 219 -13.28 21.86 -2.63
CA THR A 219 -12.86 22.23 -1.27
C THR A 219 -11.34 22.37 -1.13
N SER A 220 -10.57 22.09 -2.18
CA SER A 220 -9.11 22.04 -2.17
C SER A 220 -8.53 21.27 -0.99
N THR A 221 -9.10 20.08 -0.70
CA THR A 221 -8.67 19.24 0.41
C THR A 221 -8.91 17.76 0.12
N TYR A 222 -8.26 16.88 0.89
CA TYR A 222 -8.48 15.44 0.80
C TYR A 222 -9.77 15.04 1.50
N GLN A 223 -10.62 14.30 0.80
CA GLN A 223 -11.90 13.82 1.27
C GLN A 223 -11.89 12.29 1.38
N TYR A 224 -12.16 11.78 2.57
CA TYR A 224 -12.08 10.35 2.88
C TYR A 224 -13.43 9.65 3.01
N PHE A 225 -14.49 10.27 2.49
CA PHE A 225 -15.85 9.75 2.54
C PHE A 225 -16.63 10.18 1.29
N ASP A 226 -17.68 9.46 0.93
CA ASP A 226 -18.55 9.86 -0.19
C ASP A 226 -19.60 10.91 0.23
N LYS A 227 -20.36 11.43 -0.73
CA LYS A 227 -21.43 12.42 -0.47
C LYS A 227 -22.54 11.94 0.47
N ARG A 228 -22.63 10.64 0.76
CA ARG A 228 -23.60 10.03 1.68
C ARG A 228 -23.01 9.82 3.08
N GLY A 229 -21.72 10.12 3.28
CA GLY A 229 -21.01 9.93 4.54
C GLY A 229 -20.37 8.56 4.71
N PHE A 230 -20.32 7.72 3.68
CA PHE A 230 -19.62 6.44 3.75
C PHE A 230 -18.11 6.66 3.65
N SER A 231 -17.40 6.34 4.74
CA SER A 231 -15.94 6.45 4.79
C SER A 231 -15.26 5.43 3.87
N TYR A 232 -14.25 5.88 3.12
CA TYR A 232 -13.31 5.04 2.39
C TYR A 232 -12.30 4.36 3.31
N PHE A 233 -12.23 4.76 4.57
CA PHE A 233 -11.31 4.22 5.57
C PHE A 233 -12.05 3.57 6.74
N THR A 234 -11.43 2.54 7.29
CA THR A 234 -11.83 1.88 8.52
C THR A 234 -11.14 2.52 9.74
N SER A 235 -11.67 2.31 10.94
CA SER A 235 -11.03 2.86 12.16
C SER A 235 -9.62 2.32 12.44
N PRO A 236 -9.22 1.11 11.99
CA PRO A 236 -7.80 0.70 11.97
C PRO A 236 -6.90 1.42 10.95
N ASN A 237 -7.42 2.39 10.19
CA ASN A 237 -6.76 3.10 9.09
C ASN A 237 -6.36 2.19 7.91
N HIS A 238 -7.23 1.25 7.54
CA HIS A 238 -7.21 0.52 6.26
C HIS A 238 -8.28 1.09 5.33
N LEU A 239 -8.25 0.75 4.04
CA LEU A 239 -9.39 1.03 3.18
C LEU A 239 -10.57 0.15 3.59
N SER A 240 -11.77 0.74 3.67
CA SER A 240 -13.03 0.00 3.79
C SER A 240 -13.32 -0.75 2.48
N ALA A 241 -14.33 -1.62 2.47
CA ALA A 241 -14.80 -2.21 1.20
C ALA A 241 -15.15 -1.12 0.18
N HIS A 242 -15.75 -0.02 0.63
CA HIS A 242 -16.03 1.13 -0.22
C HIS A 242 -14.76 1.83 -0.74
N GLY A 243 -13.73 1.96 0.10
CA GLY A 243 -12.43 2.49 -0.32
C GLY A 243 -11.68 1.58 -1.29
N ILE A 244 -11.84 0.26 -1.17
CA ILE A 244 -11.28 -0.70 -2.14
C ILE A 244 -11.94 -0.52 -3.52
N GLU A 245 -13.26 -0.32 -3.58
CA GLU A 245 -13.94 -0.03 -4.84
C GLU A 245 -13.51 1.31 -5.46
N LEU A 246 -13.17 2.32 -4.64
CA LEU A 246 -12.64 3.59 -5.13
C LEU A 246 -11.33 3.40 -5.91
N VAL A 247 -10.44 2.54 -5.42
CA VAL A 247 -9.10 2.33 -6.01
C VAL A 247 -9.05 1.18 -7.03
N ARG A 248 -10.06 0.30 -7.05
CA ARG A 248 -10.16 -0.85 -7.99
C ARG A 248 -9.85 -0.47 -9.44
N PRO A 249 -10.35 0.64 -10.03
CA PRO A 249 -10.08 0.98 -11.43
C PRO A 249 -8.58 1.12 -11.76
N ILE A 250 -7.74 1.50 -10.79
CA ILE A 250 -6.28 1.56 -10.98
C ILE A 250 -5.74 0.15 -11.28
N TYR A 251 -6.16 -0.84 -10.51
CA TYR A 251 -5.70 -2.22 -10.65
C TYR A 251 -6.28 -2.91 -11.87
N THR A 252 -7.55 -2.65 -12.20
CA THR A 252 -8.14 -3.09 -13.47
C THR A 252 -7.28 -2.62 -14.64
N LYS A 253 -6.88 -1.34 -14.65
CA LYS A 253 -6.03 -0.77 -15.71
C LYS A 253 -4.63 -1.39 -15.72
N ILE A 254 -3.97 -1.48 -14.56
CA ILE A 254 -2.62 -2.07 -14.46
C ILE A 254 -2.63 -3.50 -14.98
N CYS A 255 -3.54 -4.35 -14.47
CA CYS A 255 -3.58 -5.76 -14.83
C CYS A 255 -4.02 -6.00 -16.28
N ALA A 256 -4.87 -5.15 -16.85
CA ALA A 256 -5.13 -5.17 -18.30
C ALA A 256 -3.90 -4.79 -19.14
N SER A 257 -3.00 -3.94 -18.61
CA SER A 257 -1.86 -3.39 -19.35
C SER A 257 -0.55 -4.20 -19.27
N LEU A 258 -0.52 -5.28 -18.49
CA LEU A 258 0.66 -6.15 -18.39
C LEU A 258 1.01 -6.76 -19.76
N LYS A 259 2.32 -6.86 -20.05
CA LYS A 259 2.91 -7.29 -21.33
C LYS A 259 4.16 -8.12 -21.12
#